data_AF-A0AAN7JC54-F1
#
_entry.id   AF-A0AAN7JC54-F1
#
_cell.length_a   1.000
_cell.length_b   1.000
_cell.length_c   1.000
_cell.angle_alpha   90.00
_cell.angle_beta   90.00
_cell.angle_gamma   90.00
#
_symmetry.space_group_name_H-M   'P 1'
#
loop_
_entity.id
_entity.type
_entity.pdbx_description
1 polymer ?
#
loop_
_entity_poly.entity_id
_entity_poly.type
_entity_poly.pdbx_seq_one_letter_code
_entity_poly.pdbx_strand_id
1 'polypeptide(L)'
;MFKKFSQEDVSAQNQVKASVQRRIRQSIAEEYPGLEPVLDDLLPKKSPLIVTKCQNHLNLVVVNNVPLFFNIRDGPYMPTLRLLHQYPNIMKKLQVDGGAIKFVLSGANIMCPGLTSPGGALDDEVEAETPVAIMAEGKQHALAIGFTKMSAKDIRTINKGIGVDNMHYLNDGLWKGIDLKAGGKIKKTKRTAPKSDDVYLKLLVKLYRFLVRRTGSKFNAVILKRLFMSKVNKPPLSLSKLISFMKGKEDMIAVVVGTVTDDIRVYEVPSLKVTALRFTETARARIEKAGGECLTFDQLALRAPLGQNTVLLRGPKNAREAVKHFGPAPGVPHSHTKPYVRAKGRKFEKARGKRNSRGFRV
;
A
#
# COMPACT_ATOMS: atom_id res chain seq x y z
N MET A 1 -9.93 23.63 -5.07
CA MET A 1 -9.85 22.69 -6.23
C MET A 1 -9.19 21.34 -5.91
N PHE A 2 -8.11 21.29 -5.13
CA PHE A 2 -7.28 20.08 -4.95
C PHE A 2 -7.67 19.15 -3.80
N LYS A 3 -8.95 19.08 -3.38
CA LYS A 3 -9.34 18.44 -2.11
C LYS A 3 -8.95 16.95 -1.99
N LYS A 4 -8.80 16.23 -3.11
CA LYS A 4 -8.34 14.83 -3.20
C LYS A 4 -7.40 14.61 -4.41
N PHE A 5 -6.40 15.48 -4.60
CA PHE A 5 -5.47 15.33 -5.72
C PHE A 5 -4.53 14.12 -5.53
N SER A 6 -4.50 13.22 -6.52
CA SER A 6 -3.78 11.95 -6.51
C SER A 6 -3.12 11.65 -7.87
N GLN A 7 -2.36 10.56 -7.96
CA GLN A 7 -1.71 10.18 -9.24
C GLN A 7 -2.73 9.78 -10.32
N GLU A 8 -3.92 9.33 -9.94
CA GLU A 8 -5.00 8.98 -10.87
C GLU A 8 -5.58 10.22 -11.58
N ASP A 9 -5.36 11.40 -10.99
CA ASP A 9 -5.79 12.67 -11.58
C ASP A 9 -4.82 13.18 -12.64
N VAL A 10 -3.64 12.58 -12.77
CA VAL A 10 -2.63 12.94 -13.78
C VAL A 10 -2.91 12.17 -15.07
N SER A 11 -3.29 12.89 -16.12
CA SER A 11 -3.61 12.30 -17.43
C SER A 11 -2.38 12.15 -18.33
N ALA A 12 -1.47 13.12 -18.33
CA ALA A 12 -0.25 13.09 -19.12
C ALA A 12 0.84 13.99 -18.57
N GLN A 13 2.11 13.62 -18.78
CA GLN A 13 3.27 14.46 -18.49
C GLN A 13 4.04 14.70 -19.78
N ASN A 14 4.11 15.95 -20.21
CA ASN A 14 4.79 16.32 -21.46
C ASN A 14 5.95 17.26 -21.16
N GLN A 15 7.13 16.91 -21.66
CA GLN A 15 8.24 17.85 -21.71
C GLN A 15 7.91 18.92 -22.77
N VAL A 16 8.02 20.18 -22.36
CA VAL A 16 7.63 21.32 -23.18
C VAL A 16 8.73 21.66 -24.19
N LYS A 17 8.33 21.98 -25.43
CA LYS A 17 9.25 22.47 -26.46
C LYS A 17 9.83 23.83 -26.05
N ALA A 18 11.06 24.14 -26.48
CA ALA A 18 11.75 25.38 -26.11
C ALA A 18 10.96 26.66 -26.42
N SER A 19 10.19 26.71 -27.52
CA SER A 19 9.34 27.86 -27.87
C SER A 19 8.22 28.08 -26.84
N VAL A 20 7.55 27.02 -26.43
CA VAL A 20 6.46 27.07 -25.45
C VAL A 20 7.02 27.38 -24.06
N GLN A 21 8.20 26.85 -23.71
CA GLN A 21 8.89 27.19 -22.46
C GLN A 21 9.18 28.69 -22.36
N ARG A 22 9.64 29.32 -23.45
CA ARG A 22 9.85 30.79 -23.50
C ARG A 22 8.54 31.56 -23.29
N ARG A 23 7.46 31.13 -23.94
CA ARG A 23 6.14 31.75 -23.78
C ARG A 23 5.62 31.67 -22.35
N ILE A 24 5.68 30.48 -21.72
CA ILE A 24 5.26 30.29 -20.32
C ILE A 24 6.07 31.21 -19.39
N ARG A 25 7.38 31.25 -19.59
CA ARG A 25 8.26 32.09 -18.77
C ARG A 25 7.95 33.59 -18.94
N GLN A 26 7.68 34.02 -20.17
CA GLN A 26 7.29 35.41 -20.44
C GLN A 26 5.97 35.76 -19.75
N SER A 27 4.94 34.93 -19.88
CA SER A 27 3.64 35.15 -19.21
C SER A 27 3.79 35.23 -17.69
N ILE A 28 4.60 34.35 -17.09
CA ILE A 28 4.85 34.40 -15.63
C ILE A 28 5.62 35.66 -15.21
N ALA A 29 6.56 36.14 -16.04
CA ALA A 29 7.29 37.37 -15.75
C ALA A 29 6.39 38.61 -15.82
N GLU A 30 5.47 38.64 -16.80
CA GLU A 30 4.48 39.71 -16.97
C GLU A 30 3.46 39.72 -15.82
N GLU A 31 2.97 38.55 -15.39
CA GLU A 31 2.02 38.43 -14.28
C GLU A 31 2.65 38.71 -12.90
N TYR A 32 3.94 38.36 -12.71
CA TYR A 32 4.64 38.48 -11.44
C TYR A 32 6.01 39.16 -11.57
N PRO A 33 6.05 40.50 -11.74
CA PRO A 33 7.31 41.25 -11.90
C PRO A 33 8.31 41.05 -10.75
N GLY A 34 7.81 40.84 -9.52
CA GLY A 34 8.65 40.59 -8.34
C GLY A 34 9.47 39.29 -8.40
N LEU A 35 9.19 38.39 -9.34
CA LEU A 35 9.96 37.17 -9.57
C LEU A 35 11.10 37.33 -10.57
N GLU A 36 11.19 38.45 -11.30
CA GLU A 36 12.20 38.70 -12.33
C GLU A 36 13.65 38.38 -11.88
N PRO A 37 14.13 38.79 -10.68
CA PRO A 37 15.51 38.49 -10.26
C PRO A 37 15.77 37.01 -9.99
N VAL A 38 14.74 36.20 -9.72
CA VAL A 38 14.88 34.78 -9.34
C VAL A 38 14.30 33.84 -10.41
N LEU A 39 13.77 34.39 -11.49
CA LEU A 39 13.10 33.64 -12.54
C LEU A 39 14.06 32.68 -13.27
N ASP A 40 15.34 33.04 -13.38
CA ASP A 40 16.37 32.17 -13.95
C ASP A 40 16.68 30.93 -13.10
N ASP A 41 16.58 31.06 -11.77
CA ASP A 41 16.79 29.95 -10.84
C ASP A 41 15.55 29.04 -10.76
N LEU A 42 14.35 29.63 -10.75
CA LEU A 42 13.08 28.90 -10.69
C LEU A 42 12.75 28.19 -12.01
N LEU A 43 12.93 28.88 -13.14
CA LEU A 43 12.64 28.38 -14.49
C LEU A 43 13.89 28.48 -15.39
N PRO A 44 14.88 27.59 -15.21
CA PRO A 44 16.14 27.67 -15.95
C PRO A 44 15.94 27.45 -17.44
N LYS A 45 16.57 28.29 -18.27
CA LYS A 45 16.44 28.24 -19.74
C LYS A 45 16.91 26.91 -20.36
N LYS A 46 17.84 26.20 -19.68
CA LYS A 46 18.43 24.93 -20.13
C LYS A 46 17.80 23.69 -19.47
N SER A 47 16.99 23.86 -18.42
CA SER A 47 16.36 22.74 -17.72
C SER A 47 15.08 22.29 -18.42
N PRO A 48 14.79 20.97 -18.49
CA PRO A 48 13.53 20.48 -19.03
C PRO A 48 12.35 20.92 -18.15
N LEU A 49 11.46 21.73 -18.73
CA LEU A 49 10.19 22.11 -18.12
C LEU A 49 9.12 21.07 -18.50
N ILE A 50 8.45 20.50 -17.51
CA ILE A 50 7.42 19.47 -17.70
C ILE A 50 6.06 20.09 -17.39
N VAL A 51 5.11 19.99 -18.31
CA VAL A 51 3.72 20.33 -18.07
C VAL A 51 2.94 19.04 -17.83
N THR A 52 2.43 18.90 -16.61
CA THR A 52 1.60 17.77 -16.18
C THR A 52 0.13 18.15 -16.37
N LYS A 53 -0.53 17.51 -17.33
CA LYS A 53 -1.97 17.63 -17.54
C LYS A 53 -2.70 16.78 -16.51
N CYS A 54 -3.71 17.36 -15.87
CA CYS A 54 -4.54 16.70 -14.88
C CYS A 54 -6.01 16.71 -15.33
N GLN A 55 -6.86 15.99 -14.60
CA GLN A 55 -8.31 16.07 -14.77
C GLN A 55 -8.83 17.51 -14.58
N ASN A 56 -10.01 17.81 -15.14
CA ASN A 56 -10.64 19.14 -15.11
C ASN A 56 -9.86 20.27 -15.81
N HIS A 57 -9.08 19.94 -16.84
CA HIS A 57 -8.28 20.90 -17.62
C HIS A 57 -7.25 21.68 -16.80
N LEU A 58 -6.81 21.13 -15.69
CA LEU A 58 -5.74 21.71 -14.89
C LEU A 58 -4.39 21.30 -15.49
N ASN A 59 -3.47 22.24 -15.66
CA ASN A 59 -2.08 21.92 -15.97
C ASN A 59 -1.15 22.42 -14.86
N LEU A 60 -0.17 21.59 -14.50
CA LEU A 60 0.87 21.91 -13.53
C LEU A 60 2.20 22.12 -14.27
N VAL A 61 2.87 23.24 -14.00
CA VAL A 61 4.23 23.52 -14.45
C VAL A 61 5.20 22.95 -13.40
N VAL A 62 5.92 21.92 -13.80
CA VAL A 62 6.83 21.15 -12.93
C VAL A 62 8.26 21.31 -13.43
N VAL A 63 9.15 21.71 -12.53
CA VAL A 63 10.60 21.78 -12.77
C VAL A 63 11.30 20.97 -11.68
N ASN A 64 12.24 20.11 -12.05
CA ASN A 64 12.97 19.24 -11.12
C ASN A 64 12.04 18.42 -10.18
N ASN A 65 10.92 17.91 -10.69
CA ASN A 65 9.88 17.20 -9.94
C ASN A 65 9.15 18.03 -8.86
N VAL A 66 9.30 19.36 -8.86
CA VAL A 66 8.58 20.27 -7.97
C VAL A 66 7.55 21.06 -8.79
N PRO A 67 6.25 20.98 -8.45
CA PRO A 67 5.24 21.84 -9.07
C PRO A 67 5.42 23.27 -8.56
N LEU A 68 5.64 24.22 -9.48
CA LEU A 68 5.87 25.63 -9.16
C LEU A 68 4.64 26.48 -9.44
N PHE A 69 4.01 26.28 -10.60
CA PHE A 69 2.81 26.99 -11.03
C PHE A 69 1.74 26.00 -11.50
N PHE A 70 0.49 26.44 -11.52
CA PHE A 70 -0.64 25.74 -12.11
C PHE A 70 -1.51 26.71 -12.89
N ASN A 71 -2.17 26.23 -13.94
CA ASN A 71 -3.17 27.00 -14.65
C ASN A 71 -4.39 26.12 -14.96
N ILE A 72 -5.54 26.76 -15.17
CA ILE A 72 -6.79 26.08 -15.52
C ILE A 72 -7.13 26.48 -16.95
N ARG A 73 -7.25 25.51 -17.85
CA ARG A 73 -7.42 25.73 -19.29
C ARG A 73 -6.32 26.67 -19.82
N ASP A 74 -6.71 27.83 -20.35
CA ASP A 74 -5.83 28.88 -20.87
C ASP A 74 -5.84 30.13 -19.96
N GLY A 75 -6.22 29.98 -18.69
CA GLY A 75 -6.17 31.04 -17.68
C GLY A 75 -4.75 31.36 -17.19
N PRO A 76 -4.62 32.37 -16.30
CA PRO A 76 -3.34 32.84 -15.80
C PRO A 76 -2.57 31.77 -15.00
N TYR A 77 -1.25 31.92 -14.91
CA TYR A 77 -0.37 30.95 -14.24
C TYR A 77 -0.28 31.24 -12.74
N MET A 78 -1.08 30.57 -11.94
CA MET A 78 -1.05 30.76 -10.49
C MET A 78 0.14 30.05 -9.84
N PRO A 79 0.87 30.68 -8.90
CA PRO A 79 1.92 30.01 -8.15
C PRO A 79 1.33 28.97 -7.20
N THR A 80 2.13 27.97 -6.80
CA THR A 80 1.75 27.09 -5.68
C THR A 80 1.89 27.82 -4.35
N LEU A 81 1.15 27.39 -3.33
CA LEU A 81 1.22 28.00 -1.99
C LEU A 81 2.63 27.85 -1.40
N ARG A 82 3.36 26.78 -1.76
CA ARG A 82 4.77 26.58 -1.38
C ARG A 82 5.68 27.63 -2.00
N LEU A 83 5.49 27.96 -3.27
CA LEU A 83 6.25 29.02 -3.93
C LEU A 83 5.93 30.39 -3.33
N LEU A 84 4.65 30.66 -3.07
CA LEU A 84 4.22 31.90 -2.41
C LEU A 84 4.79 32.03 -0.98
N HIS A 85 4.96 30.94 -0.24
CA HIS A 85 5.59 30.98 1.09
C HIS A 85 7.09 31.29 1.01
N GLN A 86 7.77 30.91 -0.08
CA GLN A 86 9.17 31.28 -0.30
C GLN A 86 9.32 32.75 -0.73
N TYR A 87 8.38 33.26 -1.52
CA TYR A 87 8.36 34.64 -2.00
C TYR A 87 7.03 35.34 -1.65
N PRO A 88 6.82 35.79 -0.39
CA PRO A 88 5.51 36.27 0.06
C PRO A 88 4.99 37.54 -0.62
N ASN A 89 5.85 38.29 -1.31
CA ASN A 89 5.52 39.61 -1.86
C ASN A 89 5.22 39.60 -3.37
N ILE A 90 5.14 38.42 -3.99
CA ILE A 90 4.90 38.30 -5.44
C ILE A 90 3.43 38.55 -5.82
N MET A 91 2.51 38.49 -4.85
CA MET A 91 1.07 38.64 -5.06
C MET A 91 0.49 39.73 -4.16
N LYS A 92 -0.57 40.38 -4.63
CA LYS A 92 -1.45 41.21 -3.81
C LYS A 92 -2.12 40.34 -2.73
N LYS A 93 -2.27 40.91 -1.53
CA LYS A 93 -2.70 40.19 -0.33
C LYS A 93 -4.07 40.70 0.12
N LEU A 94 -4.99 39.78 0.36
CA LEU A 94 -6.25 40.04 1.05
C LEU A 94 -6.24 39.26 2.36
N GLN A 95 -6.81 39.81 3.44
CA GLN A 95 -6.86 39.15 4.73
C GLN A 95 -8.29 38.72 5.06
N VAL A 96 -8.44 37.47 5.51
CA VAL A 96 -9.69 36.94 6.06
C VAL A 96 -9.66 36.93 7.59
N ASP A 97 -10.84 37.09 8.18
CA ASP A 97 -11.05 37.03 9.62
C ASP A 97 -10.79 35.64 10.22
N GLY A 98 -10.57 35.62 11.54
CA GLY A 98 -10.42 34.38 12.31
C GLY A 98 -11.54 33.36 12.11
N GLY A 99 -12.78 33.80 11.89
CA GLY A 99 -13.94 32.92 11.68
C GLY A 99 -13.90 32.17 10.35
N ALA A 100 -13.41 32.80 9.29
CA ALA A 100 -13.33 32.20 7.95
C ALA A 100 -12.22 31.15 7.81
N ILE A 101 -11.16 31.18 8.64
CA ILE A 101 -9.97 30.33 8.51
C ILE A 101 -10.34 28.84 8.34
N LYS A 102 -11.23 28.31 9.19
CA LYS A 102 -11.64 26.90 9.14
C LYS A 102 -12.30 26.53 7.81
N PHE A 103 -13.09 27.44 7.25
CA PHE A 103 -13.83 27.22 5.99
C PHE A 103 -12.89 27.28 4.79
N VAL A 104 -11.95 28.22 4.78
CA VAL A 104 -10.91 28.32 3.73
C VAL A 104 -10.03 27.06 3.72
N LEU A 105 -9.61 26.59 4.89
CA LEU A 105 -8.88 25.31 5.04
C LEU A 105 -9.69 24.07 4.66
N SER A 106 -11.02 24.20 4.56
CA SER A 106 -11.91 23.13 4.09
C SER A 106 -12.16 23.19 2.58
N GLY A 107 -11.58 24.18 1.90
CA GLY A 107 -11.70 24.45 0.47
C GLY A 107 -12.93 25.26 0.07
N ALA A 108 -13.57 25.97 1.00
CA ALA A 108 -14.68 26.87 0.67
C ALA A 108 -14.18 28.14 -0.05
N ASN A 109 -15.04 28.72 -0.87
CA ASN A 109 -14.82 30.05 -1.45
C ASN A 109 -14.87 31.13 -0.37
N ILE A 110 -14.19 32.24 -0.61
CA ILE A 110 -14.13 33.36 0.33
C ILE A 110 -15.32 34.29 0.02
N MET A 111 -16.18 34.45 1.01
CA MET A 111 -17.37 35.29 0.94
C MET A 111 -17.01 36.74 1.26
N CYS A 112 -17.69 37.72 0.64
CA CYS A 112 -17.42 39.14 0.87
C CYS A 112 -17.40 39.54 2.36
N PRO A 113 -18.33 39.07 3.21
CA PRO A 113 -18.32 39.42 4.64
C PRO A 113 -17.05 39.03 5.40
N GLY A 114 -16.37 37.95 5.00
CA GLY A 114 -15.13 37.50 5.64
C GLY A 114 -13.92 38.38 5.30
N LEU A 115 -14.04 39.24 4.29
CA LEU A 115 -13.00 40.19 3.87
C LEU A 115 -13.26 41.60 4.41
N THR A 116 -14.52 41.95 4.69
CA THR A 116 -14.92 43.29 5.17
C THR A 116 -15.15 43.36 6.68
N SER A 117 -15.08 42.24 7.40
CA SER A 117 -15.18 42.18 8.86
C SER A 117 -13.98 42.86 9.56
N PRO A 118 -14.04 43.13 10.89
CA PRO A 118 -12.96 43.81 11.61
C PRO A 118 -11.56 43.16 11.49
N GLY A 119 -11.49 41.84 11.32
CA GLY A 119 -10.24 41.10 11.10
C GLY A 119 -9.86 40.92 9.63
N GLY A 120 -10.70 41.39 8.70
CA GLY A 120 -10.49 41.35 7.26
C GLY A 120 -9.79 42.60 6.74
N ALA A 121 -8.99 42.45 5.69
CA ALA A 121 -8.31 43.57 5.05
C ALA A 121 -8.34 43.39 3.52
N LEU A 122 -8.63 44.47 2.81
CA LEU A 122 -8.71 44.52 1.36
C LEU A 122 -7.72 45.56 0.84
N ASP A 123 -7.02 45.23 -0.24
CA ASP A 123 -6.25 46.18 -1.03
C ASP A 123 -7.19 46.74 -2.12
N ASP A 124 -7.51 48.04 -2.03
CA ASP A 124 -8.49 48.71 -2.89
C ASP A 124 -8.02 48.86 -4.35
N GLU A 125 -6.74 48.54 -4.63
CA GLU A 125 -6.18 48.48 -5.99
C GLU A 125 -6.49 47.16 -6.72
N VAL A 126 -7.04 46.16 -6.01
CA VAL A 126 -7.31 44.84 -6.60
C VAL A 126 -8.62 44.88 -7.38
N GLU A 127 -8.50 44.67 -8.69
CA GLU A 127 -9.63 44.56 -9.61
C GLU A 127 -10.22 43.13 -9.64
N ALA A 128 -11.35 42.98 -10.33
CA ALA A 128 -11.91 41.66 -10.62
C ALA A 128 -10.94 40.83 -11.50
N GLU A 129 -11.08 39.51 -11.48
CA GLU A 129 -10.28 38.57 -12.28
C GLU A 129 -8.76 38.64 -12.03
N THR A 130 -8.38 38.98 -10.79
CA THR A 130 -6.98 39.11 -10.37
C THR A 130 -6.59 37.97 -9.42
N PRO A 131 -5.42 37.34 -9.59
CA PRO A 131 -4.93 36.32 -8.66
C PRO A 131 -4.43 36.97 -7.36
N VAL A 132 -4.93 36.50 -6.22
CA VAL A 132 -4.65 37.07 -4.89
C VAL A 132 -4.20 36.03 -3.88
N ALA A 133 -3.32 36.44 -2.98
CA ALA A 133 -2.91 35.68 -1.81
C ALA A 133 -3.87 35.96 -0.65
N ILE A 134 -4.44 34.91 -0.05
CA ILE A 134 -5.36 35.02 1.09
C ILE A 134 -4.59 34.79 2.38
N MET A 135 -4.41 35.85 3.16
CA MET A 135 -3.79 35.88 4.48
C MET A 135 -4.83 35.63 5.56
N ALA A 136 -4.41 35.08 6.69
CA ALA A 136 -5.27 34.91 7.86
C ALA A 136 -4.88 35.91 8.95
N GLU A 137 -5.89 36.43 9.66
CA GLU A 137 -5.68 37.31 10.82
C GLU A 137 -4.66 36.71 11.81
N GLY A 138 -3.63 37.50 12.14
CA GLY A 138 -2.57 37.10 13.07
C GLY A 138 -1.58 36.05 12.54
N LYS A 139 -1.55 35.77 11.23
CA LYS A 139 -0.62 34.81 10.61
C LYS A 139 0.29 35.47 9.58
N GLN A 140 1.54 35.00 9.53
CA GLN A 140 2.59 35.53 8.63
C GLN A 140 2.54 34.94 7.22
N HIS A 141 1.92 33.76 7.05
CA HIS A 141 1.91 33.03 5.78
C HIS A 141 0.51 32.98 5.18
N ALA A 142 0.43 32.94 3.85
CA ALA A 142 -0.83 32.80 3.12
C ALA A 142 -1.50 31.45 3.42
N LEU A 143 -2.80 31.47 3.64
CA LEU A 143 -3.64 30.31 3.88
C LEU A 143 -4.11 29.67 2.56
N ALA A 144 -4.36 30.52 1.56
CA ALA A 144 -4.86 30.11 0.26
C ALA A 144 -4.43 31.07 -0.86
N ILE A 145 -4.60 30.63 -2.09
CA ILE A 145 -4.50 31.40 -3.31
C ILE A 145 -5.88 31.37 -3.94
N GLY A 146 -6.38 32.56 -4.29
CA GLY A 146 -7.69 32.73 -4.86
C GLY A 146 -7.68 33.58 -6.12
N PHE A 147 -8.80 33.59 -6.81
CA PHE A 147 -9.05 34.43 -7.98
C PHE A 147 -10.24 35.34 -7.68
N THR A 148 -10.06 36.65 -7.78
CA THR A 148 -11.13 37.61 -7.43
C THR A 148 -12.28 37.53 -8.44
N LYS A 149 -13.51 37.46 -7.93
CA LYS A 149 -14.72 37.48 -8.75
C LYS A 149 -15.33 38.88 -8.86
N MET A 150 -15.00 39.74 -7.90
CA MET A 150 -15.45 41.13 -7.78
C MET A 150 -14.24 41.99 -7.45
N SER A 151 -14.26 43.28 -7.82
CA SER A 151 -13.23 44.22 -7.42
C SER A 151 -13.24 44.43 -5.90
N ALA A 152 -12.12 44.83 -5.29
CA ALA A 152 -12.05 45.10 -3.85
C ALA A 152 -13.07 46.18 -3.42
N LYS A 153 -13.33 47.16 -4.29
CA LYS A 153 -14.35 48.21 -4.10
C LYS A 153 -15.74 47.61 -4.05
N ASP A 154 -16.07 46.75 -5.01
CA ASP A 154 -17.39 46.09 -5.07
C ASP A 154 -17.60 45.13 -3.90
N ILE A 155 -16.56 44.42 -3.46
CA ILE A 155 -16.61 43.55 -2.28
C ILE A 155 -17.01 44.36 -1.04
N ARG A 156 -16.43 45.56 -0.87
CA ARG A 156 -16.74 46.45 0.26
C ARG A 156 -18.15 47.02 0.18
N THR A 157 -18.60 47.42 -1.00
CA THR A 157 -19.92 48.07 -1.18
C THR A 157 -21.09 47.07 -1.15
N ILE A 158 -20.98 45.95 -1.86
CA ILE A 158 -22.07 44.97 -1.99
C ILE A 158 -22.14 44.07 -0.76
N ASN A 159 -20.97 43.69 -0.21
CA ASN A 159 -20.81 42.86 0.99
C ASN A 159 -21.70 41.60 1.05
N LYS A 160 -21.99 41.01 -0.12
CA LYS A 160 -22.80 39.79 -0.27
C LYS A 160 -22.24 38.95 -1.42
N GLY A 161 -22.33 37.63 -1.28
CA GLY A 161 -21.87 36.69 -2.31
C GLY A 161 -20.40 36.29 -2.17
N ILE A 162 -19.88 35.68 -3.24
CA ILE A 162 -18.50 35.18 -3.33
C ILE A 162 -17.63 36.32 -3.84
N GLY A 163 -16.66 36.75 -3.02
CA GLY A 163 -15.68 37.75 -3.42
C GLY A 163 -14.46 37.14 -4.12
N VAL A 164 -14.00 35.97 -3.63
CA VAL A 164 -12.82 35.28 -4.18
C VAL A 164 -13.08 33.78 -4.27
N ASP A 165 -12.84 33.21 -5.45
CA ASP A 165 -12.89 31.77 -5.65
C ASP A 165 -11.60 31.12 -5.14
N ASN A 166 -11.72 30.09 -4.30
CA ASN A 166 -10.58 29.43 -3.67
C ASN A 166 -9.98 28.38 -4.61
N MET A 167 -8.78 28.66 -5.14
CA MET A 167 -8.11 27.80 -6.11
C MET A 167 -7.28 26.73 -5.39
N HIS A 168 -6.37 27.16 -4.51
CA HIS A 168 -5.40 26.32 -3.83
C HIS A 168 -5.26 26.76 -2.37
N TYR A 169 -5.32 25.83 -1.41
CA TYR A 169 -5.30 26.16 0.01
C TYR A 169 -4.43 25.19 0.82
N LEU A 170 -4.02 25.62 2.00
CA LEU A 170 -3.19 24.84 2.89
C LEU A 170 -3.91 23.54 3.29
N ASN A 171 -3.21 22.41 3.24
CA ASN A 171 -3.73 21.04 3.43
C ASN A 171 -4.57 20.44 2.30
N ASP A 172 -4.68 21.11 1.14
CA ASP A 172 -5.19 20.46 -0.05
C ASP A 172 -4.16 19.47 -0.65
N GLY A 173 -4.58 18.73 -1.69
CA GLY A 173 -3.77 17.69 -2.30
C GLY A 173 -2.55 18.20 -3.08
N LEU A 174 -2.55 19.46 -3.52
CA LEU A 174 -1.35 20.06 -4.12
C LEU A 174 -0.36 20.48 -3.02
N TRP A 175 -0.85 20.96 -1.86
CA TRP A 175 -0.03 21.34 -0.71
C TRP A 175 0.64 20.13 -0.04
N LYS A 176 -0.14 19.07 0.19
CA LYS A 176 0.35 17.83 0.83
C LYS A 176 1.28 17.02 -0.09
N GLY A 177 1.22 17.24 -1.40
CA GLY A 177 1.81 16.34 -2.40
C GLY A 177 0.92 15.12 -2.64
N ILE A 178 1.36 14.20 -3.52
CA ILE A 178 0.63 12.95 -3.79
C ILE A 178 0.65 12.09 -2.51
N ASP A 179 -0.45 12.10 -1.77
CA ASP A 179 -0.62 11.28 -0.56
C ASP A 179 -0.84 9.82 -0.96
N LEU A 180 0.26 9.10 -1.18
CA LEU A 180 0.24 7.69 -1.50
C LEU A 180 0.07 6.87 -0.22
N LYS A 181 -0.96 6.00 -0.16
CA LYS A 181 -1.11 5.01 0.91
C LYS A 181 0.19 4.20 1.05
N ALA A 182 0.83 4.27 2.23
CA ALA A 182 2.14 3.65 2.50
C ALA A 182 3.28 4.11 1.55
N GLY A 183 3.21 5.33 1.03
CA GLY A 183 4.21 5.90 0.12
C GLY A 183 4.30 5.18 -1.23
N GLY A 184 3.21 4.54 -1.67
CA GLY A 184 3.16 3.79 -2.93
C GLY A 184 3.87 2.43 -2.89
N LYS A 185 4.38 2.02 -1.72
CA LYS A 185 5.14 0.78 -1.57
C LYS A 185 4.23 -0.41 -1.32
N ILE A 186 4.32 -1.43 -2.18
CA ILE A 186 3.62 -2.71 -1.98
C ILE A 186 4.46 -3.61 -1.06
N LYS A 187 4.06 -3.73 0.20
CA LYS A 187 4.72 -4.62 1.17
C LYS A 187 4.44 -6.09 0.85
N LYS A 188 5.49 -6.86 0.56
CA LYS A 188 5.40 -8.32 0.40
C LYS A 188 5.56 -9.00 1.77
N THR A 189 4.49 -9.60 2.28
CA THR A 189 4.47 -10.29 3.59
C THR A 189 4.89 -11.77 3.52
N LYS A 190 5.07 -12.32 2.32
CA LYS A 190 5.46 -13.72 2.08
C LYS A 190 6.95 -13.85 1.79
N ARG A 191 7.54 -14.98 2.18
CA ARG A 191 8.92 -15.33 1.84
C ARG A 191 9.09 -15.51 0.33
N THR A 192 10.16 -14.95 -0.22
CA THR A 192 10.54 -15.02 -1.64
C THR A 192 11.72 -15.97 -1.90
N ALA A 193 12.41 -16.39 -0.83
CA ALA A 193 13.53 -17.32 -0.84
C ALA A 193 13.53 -18.15 0.46
N PRO A 194 14.14 -19.35 0.47
CA PRO A 194 14.35 -20.10 1.70
C PRO A 194 15.38 -19.38 2.59
N LYS A 195 15.20 -19.46 3.92
CA LYS A 195 16.20 -18.97 4.90
C LYS A 195 17.32 -20.01 5.17
N SER A 196 17.09 -21.27 4.80
CA SER A 196 18.01 -22.38 5.10
C SER A 196 19.26 -22.33 4.22
N ASP A 197 20.39 -22.76 4.77
CA ASP A 197 21.66 -22.87 4.07
C ASP A 197 21.92 -24.21 3.38
N ASP A 198 20.98 -25.15 3.49
CA ASP A 198 21.04 -26.44 2.80
C ASP A 198 21.17 -26.25 1.28
N VAL A 199 22.28 -26.73 0.72
CA VAL A 199 22.63 -26.60 -0.68
C VAL A 199 21.63 -27.34 -1.57
N TYR A 200 21.18 -28.53 -1.18
CA TYR A 200 20.23 -29.33 -1.96
C TYR A 200 18.87 -28.62 -2.04
N LEU A 201 18.42 -28.02 -0.93
CA LEU A 201 17.20 -27.23 -0.94
C LEU A 201 17.34 -25.97 -1.82
N LYS A 202 18.50 -25.29 -1.80
CA LYS A 202 18.78 -24.13 -2.65
C LYS A 202 18.78 -24.51 -4.14
N LEU A 203 19.37 -25.65 -4.51
CA LEU A 203 19.35 -26.17 -5.88
C LEU A 203 17.94 -26.55 -6.33
N LEU A 204 17.18 -27.24 -5.48
CA LEU A 204 15.79 -27.61 -5.77
C LEU A 204 14.91 -26.37 -5.98
N VAL A 205 15.13 -25.32 -5.19
CA VAL A 205 14.46 -24.02 -5.36
C VAL A 205 14.81 -23.39 -6.71
N LYS A 206 16.08 -23.46 -7.16
CA LYS A 206 16.48 -22.94 -8.48
C LYS A 206 15.75 -23.70 -9.59
N LEU A 207 15.69 -25.02 -9.50
CA LEU A 207 14.96 -25.88 -10.45
C LEU A 207 13.47 -25.49 -10.53
N TYR A 208 12.76 -25.45 -9.40
CA TYR A 208 11.34 -25.10 -9.40
C TYR A 208 11.09 -23.64 -9.78
N ARG A 209 12.02 -22.72 -9.50
CA ARG A 209 11.92 -21.33 -9.98
C ARG A 209 12.05 -21.26 -11.50
N PHE A 210 12.93 -22.05 -12.09
CA PHE A 210 13.04 -22.18 -13.54
C PHE A 210 11.76 -22.75 -14.15
N LEU A 211 11.24 -23.85 -13.60
CA LEU A 211 10.00 -24.47 -14.06
C LEU A 211 8.82 -23.51 -14.01
N VAL A 212 8.60 -22.80 -12.89
CA VAL A 212 7.50 -21.82 -12.76
C VAL A 212 7.57 -20.74 -13.83
N ARG A 213 8.78 -20.21 -14.11
CA ARG A 213 8.97 -19.15 -15.10
C ARG A 213 8.74 -19.65 -16.53
N ARG A 214 9.11 -20.89 -16.84
CA ARG A 214 9.03 -21.45 -18.20
C ARG A 214 7.68 -22.08 -18.53
N THR A 215 7.04 -22.75 -17.57
CA THR A 215 5.79 -23.49 -17.83
C THR A 215 4.53 -22.75 -17.41
N GLY A 216 4.62 -21.77 -16.52
CA GLY A 216 3.44 -21.08 -15.98
C GLY A 216 2.51 -21.96 -15.12
N SER A 217 2.89 -23.21 -14.83
CA SER A 217 2.04 -24.14 -14.06
C SER A 217 1.80 -23.66 -12.62
N LYS A 218 0.52 -23.56 -12.24
CA LYS A 218 0.10 -23.19 -10.88
C LYS A 218 0.60 -24.21 -9.85
N PHE A 219 0.71 -25.49 -10.22
CA PHE A 219 1.22 -26.56 -9.35
C PHE A 219 2.65 -26.27 -8.90
N ASN A 220 3.55 -25.99 -9.84
CA ASN A 220 4.95 -25.65 -9.55
C ASN A 220 5.07 -24.37 -8.70
N ALA A 221 4.20 -23.38 -8.95
CA ALA A 221 4.19 -22.15 -8.17
C ALA A 221 3.83 -22.42 -6.70
N VAL A 222 2.91 -23.36 -6.44
CA VAL A 222 2.56 -23.80 -5.08
C VAL A 222 3.71 -24.58 -4.44
N ILE A 223 4.37 -25.50 -5.17
CA ILE A 223 5.55 -26.22 -4.65
C ILE A 223 6.64 -25.24 -4.26
N LEU A 224 7.02 -24.32 -5.16
CA LEU A 224 8.06 -23.32 -4.91
C LEU A 224 7.76 -22.48 -3.65
N LYS A 225 6.50 -22.03 -3.51
CA LYS A 225 6.05 -21.32 -2.30
C LYS A 225 6.18 -22.18 -1.04
N ARG A 226 5.88 -23.48 -1.10
CA ARG A 226 6.00 -24.40 0.03
C ARG A 226 7.46 -24.73 0.37
N LEU A 227 8.37 -24.79 -0.60
CA LEU A 227 9.81 -24.97 -0.35
C LEU A 227 10.38 -23.83 0.52
N PHE A 228 9.93 -22.58 0.31
CA PHE A 228 10.33 -21.41 1.10
C PHE A 228 9.81 -21.39 2.54
N MET A 229 8.82 -22.22 2.85
CA MET A 229 8.19 -22.24 4.17
C MET A 229 9.18 -22.71 5.25
N SER A 230 8.97 -22.21 6.48
CA SER A 230 9.70 -22.69 7.65
C SER A 230 9.33 -24.13 8.00
N LYS A 231 10.19 -24.82 8.77
CA LYS A 231 9.95 -26.19 9.26
C LYS A 231 8.56 -26.35 9.91
N VAL A 232 8.13 -25.37 10.71
CA VAL A 232 6.81 -25.39 11.37
C VAL A 232 5.64 -25.42 10.37
N ASN A 233 5.81 -24.81 9.21
CA ASN A 233 4.80 -24.77 8.15
C ASN A 233 4.93 -25.92 7.14
N LYS A 234 5.92 -26.81 7.32
CA LYS A 234 6.10 -28.07 6.60
C LYS A 234 5.86 -29.26 7.55
N PRO A 235 4.63 -29.42 8.06
CA PRO A 235 4.32 -30.48 9.02
C PRO A 235 4.50 -31.86 8.38
N PRO A 236 4.91 -32.87 9.16
CA PRO A 236 4.97 -34.24 8.67
C PRO A 236 3.58 -34.78 8.32
N LEU A 237 3.53 -35.71 7.38
CA LEU A 237 2.33 -36.45 7.01
C LEU A 237 2.55 -37.94 7.35
N SER A 238 1.63 -38.53 8.11
CA SER A 238 1.71 -39.96 8.45
C SER A 238 1.21 -40.84 7.31
N LEU A 239 1.72 -42.07 7.22
CA LEU A 239 1.27 -43.06 6.23
C LEU A 239 -0.24 -43.30 6.29
N SER A 240 -0.82 -43.44 7.49
CA SER A 240 -2.28 -43.60 7.67
C SER A 240 -3.08 -42.51 6.95
N LYS A 241 -2.69 -41.24 7.13
CA LYS A 241 -3.37 -40.11 6.47
C LYS A 241 -3.11 -40.08 4.97
N LEU A 242 -1.90 -40.42 4.55
CA LEU A 242 -1.56 -40.49 3.14
C LEU A 242 -2.45 -41.52 2.43
N ILE A 243 -2.56 -42.73 2.97
CA ILE A 243 -3.42 -43.81 2.45
C ILE A 243 -4.87 -43.33 2.35
N SER A 244 -5.39 -42.71 3.42
CA SER A 244 -6.75 -42.18 3.43
C SER A 244 -6.99 -41.12 2.34
N PHE A 245 -6.01 -40.25 2.06
CA PHE A 245 -6.13 -39.23 1.01
C PHE A 245 -5.94 -39.77 -0.41
N MET A 246 -5.27 -40.91 -0.55
CA MET A 246 -5.00 -41.56 -1.85
C MET A 246 -6.05 -42.62 -2.22
N LYS A 247 -7.00 -42.93 -1.33
CA LYS A 247 -8.11 -43.83 -1.63
C LYS A 247 -8.88 -43.34 -2.89
N GLY A 248 -8.96 -44.21 -3.91
CA GLY A 248 -9.59 -43.90 -5.20
C GLY A 248 -8.72 -43.06 -6.16
N LYS A 249 -7.42 -42.89 -5.88
CA LYS A 249 -6.46 -42.14 -6.70
C LYS A 249 -5.13 -42.87 -6.83
N GLU A 250 -5.19 -44.18 -7.03
CA GLU A 250 -4.03 -45.07 -6.93
C GLU A 250 -3.01 -44.84 -8.06
N ASP A 251 -3.47 -44.41 -9.23
CA ASP A 251 -2.60 -44.10 -10.37
C ASP A 251 -1.82 -42.78 -10.24
N MET A 252 -2.22 -41.91 -9.30
CA MET A 252 -1.65 -40.59 -9.14
C MET A 252 -0.45 -40.58 -8.19
N ILE A 253 0.49 -39.65 -8.42
CA ILE A 253 1.64 -39.46 -7.53
C ILE A 253 1.25 -38.53 -6.38
N ALA A 254 1.39 -39.00 -5.15
CA ALA A 254 1.18 -38.21 -3.94
C ALA A 254 2.38 -37.29 -3.68
N VAL A 255 2.20 -35.97 -3.70
CA VAL A 255 3.30 -35.02 -3.52
C VAL A 255 3.18 -34.30 -2.17
N VAL A 256 4.19 -34.45 -1.32
CA VAL A 256 4.23 -33.91 0.04
C VAL A 256 5.46 -33.01 0.22
N VAL A 257 5.24 -31.70 0.34
CA VAL A 257 6.34 -30.76 0.64
C VAL A 257 6.62 -30.75 2.15
N GLY A 258 7.16 -31.85 2.65
CA GLY A 258 7.43 -32.11 4.07
C GLY A 258 8.02 -33.51 4.26
N THR A 259 7.99 -34.00 5.50
CA THR A 259 8.45 -35.35 5.84
C THR A 259 7.27 -36.33 5.82
N VAL A 260 7.46 -37.51 5.24
CA VAL A 260 6.52 -38.63 5.41
C VAL A 260 7.02 -39.53 6.53
N THR A 261 6.15 -39.80 7.51
CA THR A 261 6.46 -40.59 8.70
C THR A 261 5.63 -41.86 8.74
N ASP A 262 6.22 -42.92 9.30
CA ASP A 262 5.53 -44.19 9.52
C ASP A 262 4.39 -44.06 10.55
N ASP A 263 3.45 -45.00 10.49
CA ASP A 263 2.36 -45.15 11.44
C ASP A 263 2.15 -46.63 11.76
N ILE A 264 2.58 -47.05 12.95
CA ILE A 264 2.56 -48.46 13.40
C ILE A 264 1.13 -48.99 13.47
N ARG A 265 0.12 -48.11 13.61
CA ARG A 265 -1.30 -48.50 13.68
C ARG A 265 -1.86 -48.97 12.35
N VAL A 266 -1.19 -48.66 11.24
CA VAL A 266 -1.54 -49.19 9.93
C VAL A 266 -0.89 -50.56 9.80
N TYR A 267 -1.66 -51.58 9.50
CA TYR A 267 -1.12 -52.93 9.30
C TYR A 267 -0.59 -53.10 7.86
N GLU A 268 -1.46 -52.88 6.88
CA GLU A 268 -1.15 -52.99 5.46
C GLU A 268 -0.99 -51.63 4.79
N VAL A 269 0.06 -51.49 4.00
CA VAL A 269 0.34 -50.31 3.19
C VAL A 269 0.06 -50.69 1.74
N PRO A 270 -0.81 -49.98 1.01
CA PRO A 270 -1.01 -50.22 -0.42
C PRO A 270 0.22 -49.75 -1.23
N SER A 271 0.37 -50.24 -2.46
CA SER A 271 1.37 -49.72 -3.39
C SER A 271 1.07 -48.24 -3.68
N LEU A 272 2.00 -47.36 -3.35
CA LEU A 272 1.84 -45.92 -3.43
C LEU A 272 3.05 -45.28 -4.08
N LYS A 273 2.82 -44.37 -5.03
CA LYS A 273 3.87 -43.49 -5.58
C LYS A 273 3.88 -42.18 -4.80
N VAL A 274 4.91 -41.96 -4.01
CA VAL A 274 4.99 -40.81 -3.09
C VAL A 274 6.24 -40.00 -3.36
N THR A 275 6.08 -38.70 -3.59
CA THR A 275 7.18 -37.72 -3.59
C THR A 275 7.19 -36.95 -2.29
N ALA A 276 8.35 -36.88 -1.60
CA ALA A 276 8.50 -36.07 -0.40
C ALA A 276 9.87 -35.41 -0.29
N LEU A 277 10.01 -34.42 0.62
CA LEU A 277 11.32 -33.83 0.92
C LEU A 277 12.19 -34.78 1.75
N ARG A 278 11.55 -35.60 2.58
CA ARG A 278 12.21 -36.59 3.42
C ARG A 278 11.24 -37.72 3.73
N PHE A 279 11.76 -38.93 3.78
CA PHE A 279 11.08 -40.10 4.32
C PHE A 279 11.78 -40.52 5.62
N THR A 280 11.04 -40.99 6.61
CA THR A 280 11.66 -41.80 7.67
C THR A 280 12.03 -43.15 7.08
N GLU A 281 13.12 -43.75 7.56
CA GLU A 281 13.62 -45.04 7.04
C GLU A 281 12.56 -46.14 7.13
N THR A 282 11.85 -46.19 8.26
CA THR A 282 10.72 -47.10 8.47
C THR A 282 9.59 -46.89 7.48
N ALA A 283 9.27 -45.64 7.13
CA ALA A 283 8.21 -45.35 6.16
C ALA A 283 8.63 -45.74 4.74
N ARG A 284 9.88 -45.46 4.37
CA ARG A 284 10.45 -45.83 3.09
C ARG A 284 10.43 -47.35 2.91
N ALA A 285 10.97 -48.09 3.88
CA ALA A 285 11.03 -49.55 3.84
C ALA A 285 9.63 -50.18 3.70
N ARG A 286 8.62 -49.63 4.39
CA ARG A 286 7.23 -50.12 4.28
C ARG A 286 6.58 -49.82 2.94
N ILE A 287 6.82 -48.64 2.36
CA ILE A 287 6.31 -48.29 1.02
C ILE A 287 6.96 -49.19 -0.04
N GLU A 288 8.28 -49.36 0.02
CA GLU A 288 9.02 -50.20 -0.93
C GLU A 288 8.63 -51.68 -0.80
N LYS A 289 8.47 -52.19 0.43
CA LYS A 289 7.98 -53.55 0.68
C LYS A 289 6.57 -53.79 0.13
N ALA A 290 5.73 -52.76 0.11
CA ALA A 290 4.39 -52.80 -0.49
C ALA A 290 4.39 -52.68 -2.02
N GLY A 291 5.57 -52.66 -2.67
CA GLY A 291 5.70 -52.44 -4.11
C GLY A 291 5.38 -51.01 -4.54
N GLY A 292 5.41 -50.05 -3.60
CA GLY A 292 5.30 -48.62 -3.89
C GLY A 292 6.66 -47.98 -4.22
N GLU A 293 6.62 -46.69 -4.55
CA GLU A 293 7.80 -45.94 -4.99
C GLU A 293 7.98 -44.65 -4.20
N CYS A 294 9.18 -44.46 -3.63
CA CYS A 294 9.56 -43.24 -2.94
C CYS A 294 10.41 -42.33 -3.83
N LEU A 295 9.83 -41.22 -4.28
CA LEU A 295 10.42 -40.26 -5.20
C LEU A 295 10.97 -39.02 -4.50
N THR A 296 12.02 -38.45 -5.09
CA THR A 296 12.53 -37.12 -4.77
C THR A 296 11.89 -36.05 -5.66
N PHE A 297 11.99 -34.78 -5.26
CA PHE A 297 11.37 -33.68 -6.02
C PHE A 297 12.06 -33.40 -7.35
N ASP A 298 13.35 -33.72 -7.49
CA ASP A 298 14.07 -33.70 -8.77
C ASP A 298 13.57 -34.79 -9.72
N GLN A 299 13.36 -36.02 -9.23
CA GLN A 299 12.73 -37.10 -10.02
C GLN A 299 11.30 -36.75 -10.44
N LEU A 300 10.52 -36.13 -9.54
CA LEU A 300 9.18 -35.64 -9.88
C LEU A 300 9.21 -34.58 -10.98
N ALA A 301 10.17 -33.65 -10.93
CA ALA A 301 10.32 -32.62 -11.94
C ALA A 301 10.66 -33.19 -13.33
N LEU A 302 11.40 -34.31 -13.39
CA LEU A 302 11.68 -35.03 -14.64
C LEU A 302 10.44 -35.75 -15.18
N ARG A 303 9.68 -36.42 -14.32
CA ARG A 303 8.49 -37.21 -14.74
C ARG A 303 7.27 -36.36 -15.07
N ALA A 304 7.01 -35.34 -14.25
CA ALA A 304 5.81 -34.52 -14.32
C ALA A 304 6.15 -33.03 -14.22
N PRO A 305 6.84 -32.44 -15.22
CA PRO A 305 7.28 -31.04 -15.18
C PRO A 305 6.12 -30.03 -15.11
N LEU A 306 4.92 -30.43 -15.55
CA LEU A 306 3.69 -29.64 -15.45
C LEU A 306 2.85 -29.95 -14.20
N GLY A 307 3.12 -31.07 -13.50
CA GLY A 307 2.33 -31.56 -12.37
C GLY A 307 1.13 -32.44 -12.76
N GLN A 308 1.13 -33.02 -13.96
CA GLN A 308 0.06 -33.92 -14.43
C GLN A 308 0.01 -35.20 -13.58
N ASN A 309 -1.19 -35.74 -13.33
CA ASN A 309 -1.42 -36.95 -12.53
C ASN A 309 -0.78 -36.90 -11.13
N THR A 310 -0.75 -35.72 -10.51
CA THR A 310 -0.23 -35.54 -9.15
C THR A 310 -1.29 -35.00 -8.19
N VAL A 311 -1.18 -35.41 -6.92
CA VAL A 311 -2.03 -34.89 -5.83
C VAL A 311 -1.15 -34.23 -4.79
N LEU A 312 -1.28 -32.91 -4.65
CA LEU A 312 -0.49 -32.14 -3.70
C LEU A 312 -1.10 -32.17 -2.29
N LEU A 313 -0.52 -32.96 -1.40
CA LEU A 313 -0.97 -33.14 -0.03
C LEU A 313 -0.19 -32.26 0.96
N ARG A 314 -0.74 -32.09 2.17
CA ARG A 314 -0.08 -31.40 3.29
C ARG A 314 -0.48 -32.03 4.61
N GLY A 315 0.49 -32.16 5.53
CA GLY A 315 0.23 -32.53 6.91
C GLY A 315 -0.63 -31.49 7.68
N PRO A 316 -1.18 -31.89 8.84
CA PRO A 316 -1.99 -31.01 9.69
C PRO A 316 -1.12 -29.93 10.35
N LYS A 317 -1.26 -28.69 9.90
CA LYS A 317 -0.45 -27.55 10.40
C LYS A 317 -0.76 -27.17 11.86
N ASN A 318 -2.04 -27.20 12.24
CA ASN A 318 -2.50 -26.66 13.52
C ASN A 318 -2.62 -27.72 14.63
N ALA A 319 -2.22 -28.97 14.36
CA ALA A 319 -2.28 -30.05 15.36
C ALA A 319 -1.14 -30.01 16.40
N ARG A 320 -0.17 -29.11 16.22
CA ARG A 320 1.00 -28.99 17.10
C ARG A 320 0.60 -28.44 18.48
N GLU A 321 1.25 -28.93 19.53
CA GLU A 321 0.99 -28.52 20.91
C GLU A 321 1.02 -27.00 21.13
N ALA A 322 2.01 -26.31 20.55
CA ALA A 322 2.12 -24.86 20.65
C ALA A 322 0.86 -24.12 20.15
N VAL A 323 0.20 -24.64 19.10
CA VAL A 323 -0.99 -24.00 18.51
C VAL A 323 -2.21 -24.13 19.44
N LYS A 324 -2.24 -25.12 20.32
CA LYS A 324 -3.32 -25.27 21.31
C LYS A 324 -3.36 -24.12 22.33
N HIS A 325 -2.25 -23.39 22.48
CA HIS A 325 -2.15 -22.22 23.36
C HIS A 325 -2.46 -20.90 22.64
N PHE A 326 -2.79 -20.93 21.35
CA PHE A 326 -3.12 -19.74 20.58
C PHE A 326 -4.65 -19.59 20.43
N GLY A 327 -5.10 -18.35 20.20
CA GLY A 327 -6.51 -18.01 20.06
C GLY A 327 -6.98 -17.10 21.21
N PRO A 328 -8.30 -17.04 21.46
CA PRO A 328 -8.86 -16.30 22.58
C PRO A 328 -8.22 -16.72 23.90
N ALA A 329 -8.03 -15.80 24.84
CA ALA A 329 -7.36 -16.10 26.10
C ALA A 329 -8.09 -17.23 26.87
N PRO A 330 -7.37 -18.11 27.58
CA PRO A 330 -7.99 -19.09 28.46
C PRO A 330 -8.83 -18.38 29.53
N GLY A 331 -10.10 -18.76 29.66
CA GLY A 331 -11.03 -18.12 30.62
C GLY A 331 -11.88 -17.00 30.03
N VAL A 332 -11.89 -16.83 28.69
CA VAL A 332 -12.93 -16.11 27.94
C VAL A 332 -14.01 -17.12 27.52
N PRO A 333 -15.32 -16.77 27.57
CA PRO A 333 -16.38 -17.68 27.15
C PRO A 333 -16.12 -18.25 25.76
N HIS A 334 -16.37 -19.55 25.59
CA HIS A 334 -16.19 -20.28 24.31
C HIS A 334 -14.73 -20.40 23.86
N SER A 335 -13.77 -20.09 24.74
CA SER A 335 -12.35 -20.34 24.49
C SER A 335 -11.98 -21.81 24.76
N HIS A 336 -11.45 -22.49 23.75
CA HIS A 336 -10.84 -23.81 23.89
C HIS A 336 -9.32 -23.77 24.02
N THR A 337 -8.75 -22.58 24.23
CA THR A 337 -7.30 -22.39 24.33
C THR A 337 -6.75 -23.04 25.59
N LYS A 338 -5.72 -23.86 25.40
CA LYS A 338 -5.02 -24.53 26.48
C LYS A 338 -4.23 -23.51 27.32
N PRO A 339 -4.38 -23.46 28.65
CA PRO A 339 -3.57 -22.58 29.48
C PRO A 339 -2.13 -23.08 29.62
N TYR A 340 -1.19 -22.16 29.83
CA TYR A 340 0.18 -22.47 30.21
C TYR A 340 0.25 -22.77 31.70
N VAL A 341 0.18 -24.05 32.06
CA VAL A 341 0.22 -24.52 33.45
C VAL A 341 1.60 -25.07 33.80
N ARG A 342 2.05 -24.82 35.04
CA ARG A 342 3.32 -25.36 35.57
C ARG A 342 3.35 -26.89 35.60
N ALA A 343 2.24 -27.51 36.03
CA ALA A 343 2.09 -28.95 36.11
C ALA A 343 0.65 -29.37 35.85
N LYS A 344 0.46 -30.64 35.46
CA LYS A 344 -0.87 -31.25 35.39
C LYS A 344 -1.30 -31.67 36.80
N GLY A 345 -2.57 -31.49 37.14
CA GLY A 345 -3.12 -32.03 38.39
C GLY A 345 -4.34 -31.26 38.88
N ARG A 346 -4.94 -31.74 39.98
CA ARG A 346 -6.09 -31.06 40.61
C ARG A 346 -5.75 -29.71 41.25
N LYS A 347 -4.49 -29.54 41.68
CA LYS A 347 -3.99 -28.37 42.41
C LYS A 347 -3.63 -27.18 41.50
N PHE A 348 -3.56 -27.37 40.17
CA PHE A 348 -3.10 -26.35 39.23
C PHE A 348 -4.22 -25.90 38.30
N GLU A 349 -4.66 -24.64 38.42
CA GLU A 349 -5.60 -23.96 37.51
C GLU A 349 -6.90 -24.72 37.17
N LYS A 350 -7.46 -25.43 38.17
CA LYS A 350 -8.72 -26.18 38.03
C LYS A 350 -9.85 -25.73 38.98
N ALA A 351 -9.66 -24.64 39.72
CA ALA A 351 -10.63 -24.15 40.72
C ALA A 351 -11.52 -23.03 40.15
N ARG A 352 -11.24 -21.76 40.52
CA ARG A 352 -12.03 -20.60 40.08
C ARG A 352 -11.97 -20.44 38.56
N GLY A 353 -13.11 -20.16 37.92
CA GLY A 353 -13.22 -19.98 36.46
C GLY A 353 -13.33 -21.28 35.66
N LYS A 354 -13.17 -22.45 36.29
CA LYS A 354 -13.29 -23.78 35.64
C LYS A 354 -14.44 -24.64 36.17
N ARG A 355 -15.05 -24.26 37.30
CA ARG A 355 -16.12 -25.03 37.96
C ARG A 355 -17.20 -24.08 38.47
N ASN A 356 -18.46 -24.49 38.32
CA ASN A 356 -19.60 -23.72 38.85
C ASN A 356 -19.52 -23.54 40.37
N SER A 357 -18.99 -24.54 41.10
CA SER A 357 -18.88 -24.51 42.57
C SER A 357 -17.81 -23.57 43.12
N ARG A 358 -17.00 -22.92 42.28
CA ARG A 358 -15.90 -22.03 42.70
C ARG A 358 -16.01 -20.68 41.98
N GLY A 359 -17.04 -19.91 42.33
CA GLY A 359 -17.27 -18.55 41.84
C GLY A 359 -18.00 -18.51 40.50
N PHE A 360 -17.34 -18.93 39.41
CA PHE A 360 -17.94 -18.98 38.07
C PHE A 360 -17.21 -20.01 37.19
N ARG A 361 -17.85 -20.38 36.07
CA ARG A 361 -17.27 -21.25 35.04
C ARG A 361 -17.34 -20.55 33.69
N VAL A 362 -16.23 -20.63 32.96
CA VAL A 362 -16.09 -20.08 31.61
C VAL A 362 -15.88 -21.17 30.57
#